data_AF-A0A5C4US64-F1
#
_entry.id   AF-A0A5C4US64-F1
#
_cell.length_a   1.000
_cell.length_b   1.000
_cell.length_c   1.000
_cell.angle_alpha   90.00
_cell.angle_beta   90.00
_cell.angle_gamma   90.00
#
_symmetry.space_group_name_H-M   'P 1'
#
loop_
_entity.id
_entity.type
_entity.pdbx_description
1 polymer ?
#
loop_
_entity_poly.entity_id
_entity_poly.type
_entity_poly.pdbx_seq_one_letter_code
_entity_poly.pdbx_strand_id
1 'polypeptide(L)'
;MENGDKGFSESGLRRLRDVLARYVDGGRIPGLVALVSRGDRTHVEAMGTMRHDGGAAMRRDTIFRMASTSKPVSIAAAMVLLDEC
;
A
#
# COMPACT_ATOMS: atom_id res chain seq x y z
N MET A 1 -22.41 -1.52 -24.03
CA MET A 1 -22.49 -0.15 -23.46
C MET A 1 -21.63 -0.15 -22.21
N GLU A 2 -20.41 0.39 -22.32
CA GLU A 2 -19.38 0.36 -21.29
C GLU A 2 -19.61 1.51 -20.31
N ASN A 3 -20.06 1.19 -19.10
CA ASN A 3 -20.43 2.18 -18.09
C ASN A 3 -19.17 2.75 -17.41
N GLY A 4 -18.78 3.96 -17.83
CA GLY A 4 -18.25 5.03 -16.98
C GLY A 4 -17.00 4.74 -16.13
N ASP A 5 -15.83 5.01 -16.70
CA ASP A 5 -14.53 5.14 -16.02
C ASP A 5 -14.58 6.11 -14.82
N LYS A 6 -14.66 5.59 -13.59
CA LYS A 6 -14.34 6.31 -12.34
C LYS A 6 -13.74 5.37 -11.29
N GLY A 7 -12.59 4.77 -11.59
CA GLY A 7 -11.88 3.88 -10.64
C GLY A 7 -11.55 4.57 -9.32
N PHE A 8 -11.04 5.81 -9.38
CA PHE A 8 -10.74 6.65 -8.21
C PHE A 8 -11.12 8.11 -8.47
N SER A 9 -11.53 8.84 -7.42
CA SER A 9 -11.70 10.28 -7.50
C SER A 9 -10.37 10.99 -7.18
N GLU A 10 -10.01 11.98 -7.97
CA GLU A 10 -8.81 12.79 -7.76
C GLU A 10 -8.80 13.44 -6.36
N SER A 11 -9.94 13.98 -5.93
CA SER A 11 -10.08 14.56 -4.59
C SER A 11 -9.88 13.53 -3.48
N GLY A 12 -10.26 12.27 -3.71
CA GLY A 12 -10.03 11.16 -2.77
C GLY A 12 -8.55 10.78 -2.68
N LEU A 13 -7.87 10.66 -3.82
CA LEU A 13 -6.44 10.36 -3.86
C LEU A 13 -5.60 11.50 -3.26
N ARG A 14 -5.97 12.76 -3.50
CA ARG A 14 -5.34 13.91 -2.84
C ARG A 14 -5.49 13.86 -1.32
N ARG A 15 -6.70 13.57 -0.82
CA ARG A 15 -6.91 13.40 0.64
C ARG A 15 -6.08 12.25 1.21
N LEU A 16 -5.98 11.13 0.50
CA LEU A 16 -5.12 10.00 0.89
C LEU A 16 -3.67 10.45 1.05
N ARG A 17 -3.13 11.10 0.01
CA ARG A 17 -1.77 11.65 0.02
C ARG A 17 -1.54 12.63 1.16
N ASP A 18 -2.45 13.57 1.39
CA ASP A 18 -2.33 14.58 2.45
C ASP A 18 -2.27 13.93 3.85
N VAL A 19 -3.06 12.89 4.09
CA VAL A 19 -3.02 12.13 5.35
C VAL A 19 -1.69 11.41 5.51
N LEU A 20 -1.22 10.70 4.47
CA LEU A 20 0.03 9.95 4.50
C LEU A 20 1.24 10.87 4.71
N ALA A 21 1.29 12.01 4.01
CA ALA A 21 2.34 13.01 4.13
C ALA A 21 2.47 13.53 5.57
N ARG A 22 1.34 13.82 6.25
CA ARG A 22 1.36 14.27 7.67
C ARG A 22 2.06 13.30 8.62
N TYR A 23 2.03 11.99 8.38
CA TYR A 23 2.73 11.01 9.21
C TYR A 23 4.24 11.02 8.96
N VAL A 24 4.66 11.21 7.71
CA VAL A 24 6.07 11.27 7.31
C VAL A 24 6.67 12.62 7.71
N ASP A 25 6.05 13.72 7.32
CA ASP A 25 6.49 15.10 7.61
C ASP A 25 6.47 15.38 9.12
N GLY A 26 5.53 14.78 9.86
CA GLY A 26 5.47 14.84 11.32
C GLY A 26 6.47 13.93 12.03
N GLY A 27 7.33 13.21 11.31
CA GLY A 27 8.38 12.36 11.87
C GLY A 27 7.91 11.10 12.60
N ARG A 28 6.61 10.76 12.54
CA ARG A 28 6.05 9.60 13.24
C ARG A 28 6.54 8.28 12.65
N ILE A 29 6.76 8.26 11.33
CA ILE A 29 7.35 7.16 10.58
C ILE A 29 8.36 7.73 9.57
N PRO A 30 9.43 7.01 9.24
CA PRO A 30 10.49 7.54 8.36
C PRO A 30 10.06 7.59 6.89
N GLY A 31 9.12 6.74 6.50
CA GLY A 31 8.60 6.60 5.16
C GLY A 31 7.56 5.49 5.08
N LEU A 32 6.87 5.43 3.96
CA LEU A 32 5.83 4.44 3.68
C LEU A 32 5.69 4.17 2.18
N VAL A 33 5.03 3.05 1.88
CA VAL A 33 4.46 2.75 0.57
C VAL A 33 3.00 2.35 0.79
N ALA A 34 2.07 3.01 0.10
CA ALA A 34 0.65 2.71 0.17
C ALA A 34 0.10 2.39 -1.22
N LEU A 35 -0.74 1.36 -1.31
CA LEU A 35 -1.40 0.95 -2.55
C LEU A 35 -2.90 0.88 -2.34
N VAL A 36 -3.66 1.37 -3.31
CA VAL A 36 -5.13 1.21 -3.38
C VAL A 36 -5.46 0.65 -4.76
N SER A 37 -6.15 -0.49 -4.81
CA SER A 37 -6.50 -1.15 -6.07
C SER A 37 -8.02 -1.29 -6.22
N ARG A 38 -8.53 -1.06 -7.43
CA ARG A 38 -9.93 -1.25 -7.82
C ARG A 38 -10.00 -1.65 -9.29
N GLY A 39 -10.54 -2.85 -9.56
CA GLY A 39 -10.51 -3.43 -10.89
C GLY A 39 -9.07 -3.60 -11.37
N ASP A 40 -8.76 -3.06 -12.54
CA ASP A 40 -7.43 -3.04 -13.17
C ASP A 40 -6.58 -1.83 -12.77
N ARG A 41 -7.11 -0.88 -11.98
CA ARG A 41 -6.42 0.35 -11.59
C ARG A 41 -5.80 0.22 -10.20
N THR A 42 -4.51 0.53 -10.11
CA THR A 42 -3.79 0.63 -8.83
C THR A 42 -3.14 2.01 -8.68
N HIS A 43 -3.50 2.72 -7.61
CA HIS A 43 -2.80 3.94 -7.18
C HIS A 43 -1.70 3.59 -6.20
N VAL A 44 -0.53 4.22 -6.33
CA VAL A 44 0.62 3.99 -5.45
C VAL A 44 1.18 5.32 -4.95
N GLU A 45 1.40 5.39 -3.64
CA GLU A 45 2.14 6.46 -2.98
C GLU A 45 3.41 5.88 -2.36
N ALA A 46 4.55 6.51 -2.58
CA ALA A 46 5.82 6.18 -1.91
C ALA A 46 6.43 7.48 -1.39
N MET A 47 6.69 7.56 -0.09
CA MET A 47 7.10 8.79 0.59
C MET A 47 8.15 8.51 1.66
N GLY A 48 9.06 9.47 1.88
CA GLY A 48 10.07 9.38 2.92
C GLY A 48 11.21 8.41 2.59
N THR A 49 11.85 7.89 3.63
CA THR A 49 13.06 7.06 3.57
C THR A 49 12.93 5.79 4.41
N MET A 50 13.88 4.87 4.26
CA MET A 50 13.88 3.59 4.98
C MET A 50 14.17 3.69 6.48
N ARG A 51 14.71 4.81 6.97
CA ARG A 51 15.11 4.97 8.37
C ARG A 51 14.88 6.41 8.83
N HIS A 52 14.75 6.62 10.14
CA HIS A 52 14.45 7.96 10.69
C HIS A 52 15.61 8.94 10.50
N ASP A 53 16.84 8.45 10.47
CA ASP A 53 18.07 9.19 10.17
C ASP A 53 18.33 9.34 8.67
N GLY A 54 17.36 8.99 7.82
CA GLY A 54 17.43 9.05 6.37
C GLY A 54 17.74 7.69 5.73
N GLY A 55 18.61 7.69 4.73
CA GLY A 55 18.93 6.52 3.93
C GLY A 55 18.13 6.46 2.62
N ALA A 56 18.03 5.27 2.04
CA ALA A 56 17.41 5.10 0.73
C ALA A 56 15.94 5.56 0.75
N ALA A 57 15.53 6.24 -0.32
CA ALA A 57 14.16 6.67 -0.52
C ALA A 57 13.21 5.46 -0.58
N MET A 58 11.99 5.64 -0.08
CA MET A 58 10.93 4.65 -0.28
C MET A 58 10.63 4.48 -1.78
N ARG A 59 10.58 3.23 -2.22
CA ARG A 59 10.19 2.85 -3.58
C ARG A 59 9.09 1.81 -3.50
N ARG A 60 8.30 1.68 -4.57
CA ARG A 60 7.20 0.70 -4.66
C ARG A 60 7.64 -0.74 -4.34
N ASP A 61 8.88 -1.07 -4.66
CA ASP A 61 9.53 -2.36 -4.48
C ASP A 61 10.39 -2.45 -3.20
N THR A 62 10.31 -1.48 -2.29
CA THR A 62 10.94 -1.58 -0.97
C THR A 62 10.38 -2.79 -0.21
N ILE A 63 11.27 -3.64 0.31
CA ILE A 63 10.89 -4.81 1.11
C ILE A 63 10.59 -4.40 2.55
N PHE A 64 9.42 -4.78 3.05
CA PHE A 64 9.01 -4.61 4.44
C PHE A 64 8.87 -5.95 5.16
N ARG A 65 9.17 -5.97 6.46
CA ARG A 65 8.87 -7.14 7.31
C ARG A 65 7.36 -7.21 7.55
N MET A 66 6.72 -8.27 7.06
CA MET A 66 5.27 -8.46 7.15
C MET A 66 4.77 -8.68 8.59
N ALA A 67 5.60 -9.24 9.48
CA ALA A 67 5.18 -9.65 10.82
C ALA A 67 3.86 -10.44 10.76
N SER A 68 2.85 -10.09 11.55
CA SER A 68 1.57 -10.81 11.57
C SER A 68 0.76 -10.74 10.27
N THR A 69 1.07 -9.83 9.32
CA THR A 69 0.39 -9.81 8.02
C THR A 69 0.83 -10.96 7.10
N SER A 70 1.77 -11.81 7.52
CA SER A 70 2.04 -13.09 6.87
C SER A 70 0.90 -14.11 7.06
N LYS A 71 0.11 -14.01 8.14
CA LYS A 71 -0.93 -15.00 8.46
C LYS A 71 -1.99 -15.16 7.35
N PRO A 72 -2.59 -14.09 6.80
CA PRO A 72 -3.52 -14.23 5.69
C PRO A 72 -2.90 -14.92 4.46
N VAL A 73 -1.60 -14.71 4.19
CA VAL A 73 -0.90 -15.38 3.08
C VAL A 73 -0.77 -16.88 3.34
N SER A 74 -0.36 -17.27 4.55
CA SER A 74 -0.26 -18.67 4.94
C SER A 74 -1.62 -19.38 4.93
N ILE A 75 -2.68 -18.71 5.42
CA ILE A 75 -4.04 -19.27 5.40
C ILE A 75 -4.58 -19.37 3.97
N ALA A 76 -4.32 -18.39 3.09
CA ALA A 76 -4.71 -18.51 1.70
C ALA A 76 -4.13 -19.77 1.04
N ALA A 77 -2.85 -20.09 1.30
CA ALA A 77 -2.24 -21.33 0.82
C ALA A 77 -2.92 -22.58 1.40
N ALA A 78 -3.25 -22.58 2.70
CA ALA A 78 -3.97 -23.68 3.33
C ALA A 78 -5.40 -23.85 2.76
N MET A 79 -6.09 -22.76 2.43
CA MET A 79 -7.44 -22.82 1.86
C MET A 79 -7.46 -23.41 0.46
N VAL A 80 -6.42 -23.21 -0.36
CA VAL A 80 -6.29 -23.88 -1.66
C VAL A 80 -6.26 -25.40 -1.47
N LEU A 81 -5.49 -25.90 -0.49
CA LEU A 81 -5.43 -27.33 -0.20
C LEU A 81 -6.78 -27.90 0.28
N LEU A 82 -7.56 -27.10 1.02
CA LEU A 82 -8.89 -27.51 1.48
C LEU A 82 -9.92 -27.54 0.34
N ASP A 83 -9.80 -26.66 -0.65
CA ASP A 83 -10.71 -26.60 -1.82
C ASP A 83 -10.50 -27.78 -2.79
N GLU A 84 -9.31 -28.39 -2.75
CA GLU A 84 -8.95 -29.56 -3.57
C GLU A 84 -9.46 -30.91 -3.01
N CYS A 85 -10.18 -30.90 -1.88
CA CYS A 85 -10.76 -32.08 -1.22
C CYS A 85 -12.28 -32.18 -1.45
#